data_AF-A0A2E5IZS7-F1
#
_entry.id   AF-A0A2E5IZS7-F1
#
_cell.length_a   1.000
_cell.length_b   1.000
_cell.length_c   1.000
_cell.angle_alpha   90.00
_cell.angle_beta   90.00
_cell.angle_gamma   90.00
#
_symmetry.space_group_name_H-M   'P 1'
#
loop_
_entity.id
_entity.type
_entity.pdbx_description
1 polymer ?
#
loop_
_entity_poly.entity_id
_entity_poly.type
_entity_poly.pdbx_seq_one_letter_code
_entity_poly.pdbx_strand_id
1 'polypeptide(L)'
;MRFAGPNAIYLQKELRQYAQMYKKEFETEPLIVHYQLQRLKEKVHSKRRKTYATGSHRARCSMYLEKPRKIQLSGNIPLGSIHKSGTITHSIQLKDKIIPASLMRYSMGTTECWKVTYWEIEKVWIEDTARGALYCCLFG
;
A
#
# COMPACT_ATOMS: atom_id res chain seq x y z
N MET A 1 -15.40 -2.91 47.86
CA MET A 1 -15.79 -2.16 46.65
C MET A 1 -15.49 -3.03 45.43
N ARG A 2 -16.50 -3.41 44.63
CA ARG A 2 -16.32 -4.18 43.39
C ARG A 2 -16.47 -3.22 42.21
N PHE A 3 -15.35 -2.82 41.60
CA PHE A 3 -15.28 -1.87 40.49
C PHE A 3 -15.33 -2.58 39.13
N ALA A 4 -16.45 -3.25 38.82
CA ALA A 4 -16.67 -3.78 37.48
C ALA A 4 -18.17 -3.94 37.22
N GLY A 5 -18.70 -3.21 36.23
CA GLY A 5 -20.06 -3.37 35.75
C GLY A 5 -20.28 -4.74 35.07
N PRO A 6 -21.53 -5.12 34.77
CA PRO A 6 -21.88 -6.46 34.28
C PRO A 6 -21.23 -6.86 32.94
N ASN A 7 -20.63 -5.91 32.21
CA ASN A 7 -19.95 -6.13 30.92
C ASN A 7 -18.42 -5.90 30.99
N ALA A 8 -17.81 -5.92 32.17
CA ALA A 8 -16.36 -5.76 32.28
C ALA A 8 -15.64 -6.99 31.72
N ILE A 9 -15.09 -6.86 30.51
CA ILE A 9 -14.16 -7.84 29.93
C ILE A 9 -12.83 -7.69 30.68
N TYR A 10 -12.55 -8.59 31.62
CA TYR A 10 -11.23 -8.69 32.24
C TYR A 10 -10.24 -9.20 31.19
N LEU A 11 -9.51 -8.28 30.58
CA LEU A 11 -8.38 -8.64 29.73
C LEU A 11 -7.34 -9.32 30.61
N GLN A 12 -7.22 -10.64 30.46
CA GLN A 12 -6.27 -11.45 31.21
C GLN A 12 -4.87 -10.82 31.05
N LYS A 13 -4.20 -10.56 32.18
CA LYS A 13 -2.87 -9.93 32.21
C LYS A 13 -1.86 -10.69 31.33
N GLU A 14 -2.00 -12.01 31.29
CA GLU A 14 -1.20 -12.92 30.48
C GLU A 14 -1.39 -12.66 28.97
N LEU A 15 -2.63 -12.53 28.50
CA LEU A 15 -2.93 -12.23 27.09
C LEU A 15 -2.29 -10.92 26.65
N ARG A 16 -2.31 -9.90 27.52
CA ARG A 16 -1.66 -8.62 27.25
C ARG A 16 -0.14 -8.75 27.13
N GLN A 17 0.49 -9.57 27.97
CA GLN A 17 1.93 -9.84 27.90
C GLN A 17 2.30 -10.59 26.62
N TYR A 18 1.52 -11.61 26.24
CA TYR A 18 1.70 -12.33 24.98
C TYR A 18 1.57 -11.40 23.77
N ALA A 19 0.53 -10.57 23.73
CA ALA A 19 0.37 -9.60 22.63
C ALA A 19 1.54 -8.62 22.55
N GLN A 20 2.06 -8.15 23.68
CA GLN A 20 3.24 -7.26 23.70
C GLN A 20 4.50 -7.97 23.21
N MET A 21 4.69 -9.24 23.56
CA MET A 21 5.83 -10.04 23.09
C MET A 21 5.81 -10.18 21.56
N TYR A 22 4.67 -10.57 20.98
CA TYR A 22 4.55 -10.68 19.53
C TYR A 22 4.66 -9.33 18.82
N LYS A 23 4.15 -8.23 19.42
CA LYS A 23 4.36 -6.89 18.86
C LYS A 23 5.85 -6.54 18.75
N LYS A 24 6.65 -6.87 19.76
CA LYS A 24 8.11 -6.69 19.71
C LYS A 24 8.77 -7.58 18.66
N GLU A 25 8.26 -8.79 18.45
CA GLU A 25 8.77 -9.67 17.39
C GLU A 25 8.60 -9.03 16.00
N PHE A 26 7.51 -8.31 15.75
CA PHE A 26 7.33 -7.56 14.50
C PHE A 26 8.24 -6.33 14.37
N GLU A 27 8.79 -5.80 15.48
CA GLU A 27 9.81 -4.76 15.43
C GLU A 27 11.16 -5.33 14.96
N THR A 28 11.52 -6.54 15.39
CA THR A 28 12.76 -7.22 14.99
C THR A 28 12.65 -7.91 13.63
N GLU A 29 11.50 -8.52 13.35
CA GLU A 29 11.21 -9.30 12.15
C GLU A 29 9.93 -8.77 11.50
N PRO A 30 10.04 -7.70 10.70
CA PRO A 30 8.88 -7.05 10.11
C PRO A 30 8.15 -7.97 9.14
N LEU A 31 6.83 -7.80 9.07
CA LEU A 31 6.02 -8.50 8.08
C LEU A 31 6.37 -7.99 6.68
N ILE A 32 6.68 -8.91 5.78
CA ILE A 32 6.98 -8.61 4.38
C ILE A 32 5.68 -8.69 3.58
N VAL A 33 5.26 -7.56 3.04
CA VAL A 33 4.09 -7.47 2.17
C VAL A 33 4.54 -7.19 0.74
N HIS A 34 4.05 -8.01 -0.17
CA HIS A 34 4.30 -7.86 -1.59
C HIS A 34 3.18 -7.06 -2.23
N TYR A 35 3.53 -6.20 -3.17
CA TYR A 35 2.55 -5.40 -3.86
C TYR A 35 2.98 -5.13 -5.29
N GLN A 36 1.99 -4.91 -6.15
CA GLN A 36 2.19 -4.53 -7.53
C GLN A 36 1.35 -3.30 -7.82
N LEU A 37 1.99 -2.28 -8.38
CA LEU A 37 1.35 -1.04 -8.76
C LEU A 37 1.07 -1.01 -10.24
N GLN A 38 0.01 -0.31 -10.58
CA GLN A 38 -0.30 0.12 -11.92
C GLN A 38 -0.27 1.64 -11.95
N ARG A 39 0.29 2.22 -13.01
CA ARG A 39 0.32 3.66 -13.20
C ARG A 39 -0.37 4.05 -14.49
N LEU A 40 -1.16 5.11 -14.41
CA LEU A 40 -1.64 5.83 -15.57
C LEU A 40 -0.65 6.95 -15.88
N LYS A 41 -0.15 6.99 -17.12
CA LYS A 41 0.79 8.03 -17.58
C LYS A 41 0.23 8.77 -18.77
N GLU A 42 0.47 10.08 -18.80
CA GLU A 42 0.13 10.98 -19.89
C GLU A 42 1.39 11.54 -20.55
N LYS A 43 1.34 11.66 -21.88
CA LYS A 43 2.43 12.26 -22.65
C LYS A 43 2.37 13.78 -22.54
N VAL A 44 3.35 14.38 -21.87
CA VAL A 44 3.53 15.82 -21.81
C VAL A 44 4.32 16.27 -23.04
N HIS A 45 3.64 17.00 -23.92
CA HIS A 45 4.31 17.63 -25.07
C HIS A 45 5.18 18.79 -24.56
N SER A 46 6.46 18.78 -24.92
CA SER A 46 7.33 19.91 -24.64
C SER A 46 6.82 21.15 -25.38
N LYS A 47 6.84 22.31 -24.72
CA LYS A 47 6.35 23.60 -25.25
C LYS A 47 7.05 24.09 -26.54
N ARG A 48 7.98 23.31 -27.11
CA ARG A 48 8.83 23.69 -28.26
C ARG A 48 8.20 23.46 -29.64
N ARG A 49 7.01 22.85 -29.76
CA ARG A 49 6.30 22.73 -31.05
C ARG A 49 5.02 23.56 -31.05
N LYS A 50 5.16 24.88 -31.18
CA LYS A 50 4.07 25.77 -31.61
C LYS A 50 4.09 25.88 -33.14
N THR A 51 3.55 24.88 -33.81
CA THR A 51 3.20 25.01 -35.24
C THR A 51 1.89 24.27 -35.48
N TYR A 52 0.83 25.07 -35.61
CA TYR A 52 -0.41 24.79 -36.34
C TYR A 52 -1.04 23.40 -36.12
N ALA A 53 -1.69 23.22 -34.97
CA ALA A 53 -2.76 22.24 -34.85
C ALA A 53 -3.85 22.82 -33.95
N THR A 54 -4.85 23.44 -34.58
CA THR A 54 -6.17 23.71 -34.02
C THR A 54 -6.87 22.38 -33.76
N GLY A 55 -6.65 21.82 -32.58
CA GLY A 55 -7.31 20.61 -32.13
C GLY A 55 -6.93 20.36 -30.69
N SER A 56 -7.91 20.23 -29.80
CA SER A 56 -7.71 19.87 -28.40
C SER A 56 -7.20 18.43 -28.29
N HIS A 57 -5.94 18.20 -28.69
CA HIS A 57 -5.28 16.91 -28.52
C HIS A 57 -5.02 16.70 -27.03
N ARG A 58 -6.05 16.20 -26.31
CA ARG A 58 -5.87 15.57 -25.00
C ARG A 58 -4.82 14.48 -25.18
N ALA A 59 -3.73 14.57 -24.43
CA ALA A 59 -2.68 13.57 -24.47
C ALA A 59 -3.28 12.19 -24.16
N ARG A 60 -2.99 11.18 -24.97
CA ARG A 60 -3.48 9.82 -24.72
C ARG A 60 -2.85 9.29 -23.44
N CYS A 61 -3.70 8.86 -22.50
CA CYS A 61 -3.27 8.13 -21.32
C CYS A 61 -2.84 6.71 -21.74
N SER A 62 -1.81 6.19 -21.09
CA SER A 62 -1.42 4.79 -21.21
C SER A 62 -1.23 4.19 -19.84
N MET A 63 -1.60 2.92 -19.70
CA MET A 63 -1.51 2.17 -18.46
C MET A 63 -0.22 1.35 -18.48
N TYR A 64 0.47 1.30 -17.35
CA TYR A 64 1.70 0.53 -17.20
C TYR A 64 1.68 -0.23 -15.88
N LEU A 65 1.88 -1.54 -15.96
CA LEU A 65 2.00 -2.41 -14.81
C LEU A 65 3.46 -2.43 -14.35
N GLU A 66 3.70 -2.07 -13.09
CA GLU A 66 5.03 -2.11 -12.49
C GLU A 66 5.44 -3.54 -12.13
N LYS A 67 6.74 -3.75 -11.93
CA LYS A 67 7.23 -4.99 -11.35
C LYS A 67 6.79 -5.10 -9.89
N PRO A 68 6.55 -6.32 -9.38
CA PRO A 68 6.32 -6.57 -7.96
C PRO A 68 7.40 -5.95 -7.08
N ARG A 69 6.97 -5.34 -5.98
CA ARG A 69 7.83 -4.76 -4.95
C ARG A 69 7.43 -5.30 -3.58
N LYS A 70 8.27 -5.04 -2.58
CA LYS A 70 8.05 -5.45 -1.20
C LYS A 70 8.11 -4.24 -0.28
N ILE A 71 7.27 -4.22 0.73
CA ILE A 71 7.39 -3.31 1.88
C ILE A 71 7.50 -4.13 3.15
N GLN A 72 8.18 -3.55 4.13
CA GLN A 72 8.28 -4.09 5.48
C GLN A 72 7.33 -3.33 6.41
N LEU A 73 6.55 -4.08 7.19
CA LEU A 73 5.63 -3.55 8.18
C LEU A 73 6.05 -4.03 9.57
N SER A 74 6.52 -3.09 10.38
CA SER A 74 6.92 -3.31 11.77
C SER A 74 5.81 -3.01 12.78
N GLY A 75 4.57 -2.75 12.33
CA GLY A 75 3.42 -2.48 13.19
C GLY A 75 2.67 -1.18 12.84
N ASN A 76 1.56 -0.96 13.55
CA ASN A 76 0.71 0.26 13.53
C ASN A 76 0.09 0.63 12.17
N ILE A 77 0.10 -0.28 11.21
CA ILE A 77 -0.55 -0.09 9.91
C ILE A 77 -1.53 -1.24 9.73
N PRO A 78 -2.85 -0.99 9.78
CA PRO A 78 -3.85 -2.00 9.52
C PRO A 78 -3.65 -2.57 8.11
N LEU A 79 -3.67 -3.90 7.95
CA LEU A 79 -3.56 -4.50 6.61
C LEU A 79 -4.88 -4.45 5.85
N GLY A 80 -6.02 -4.53 6.55
CA GLY A 80 -7.32 -4.85 5.97
C GLY A 80 -7.62 -6.34 6.17
N SER A 81 -8.17 -7.01 5.16
CA SER A 81 -8.51 -8.44 5.25
C SER A 81 -7.63 -9.30 4.35
N ILE A 82 -7.22 -10.46 4.88
CA ILE A 82 -6.39 -11.44 4.17
C ILE A 82 -7.27 -12.59 3.71
N HIS A 83 -7.24 -12.89 2.42
CA HIS A 83 -7.91 -14.05 1.83
C HIS A 83 -7.08 -15.32 2.01
N LYS A 84 -7.72 -16.49 1.91
CA LYS A 84 -7.03 -17.79 2.00
C LYS A 84 -5.90 -17.95 0.96
N SER A 85 -5.99 -17.26 -0.17
CA SER A 85 -4.97 -17.21 -1.22
C SER A 85 -3.76 -16.33 -0.89
N GLY A 86 -3.73 -15.68 0.27
CA GLY A 86 -2.71 -14.72 0.68
C GLY A 86 -2.86 -13.32 0.07
N THR A 87 -3.86 -13.11 -0.79
CA THR A 87 -4.20 -11.78 -1.32
C THR A 87 -4.82 -10.93 -0.21
N ILE A 88 -4.54 -9.63 -0.23
CA ILE A 88 -5.01 -8.69 0.78
C ILE A 88 -5.99 -7.71 0.14
N THR A 89 -7.18 -7.57 0.73
CA THR A 89 -8.01 -6.39 0.53
C THR A 89 -7.46 -5.30 1.44
N HIS A 90 -6.69 -4.37 0.85
CA HIS A 90 -5.89 -3.41 1.59
C HIS A 90 -6.72 -2.36 2.34
N SER A 91 -6.27 -1.98 3.53
CA SER A 91 -6.79 -0.80 4.24
C SER A 91 -6.40 0.50 3.53
N ILE A 92 -7.02 1.62 3.93
CA ILE A 92 -6.64 2.96 3.45
C ILE A 92 -5.21 3.29 3.87
N GLN A 93 -4.82 2.97 5.11
CA GLN A 93 -3.49 3.24 5.65
C GLN A 93 -2.40 2.45 4.91
N LEU A 94 -2.69 1.20 4.54
CA LEU A 94 -1.77 0.40 3.74
C LEU A 94 -1.64 0.99 2.33
N LYS A 95 -2.76 1.42 1.75
CA LYS A 95 -2.79 2.09 0.44
C LYS A 95 -1.94 3.35 0.44
N ASP A 96 -2.09 4.21 1.44
CA ASP A 96 -1.35 5.47 1.55
C ASP A 96 0.16 5.25 1.74
N LYS A 97 0.56 4.14 2.39
CA LYS A 97 1.97 3.77 2.51
C LYS A 97 2.55 3.20 1.21
N ILE A 98 1.74 2.50 0.43
CA ILE A 98 2.15 1.86 -0.82
C ILE A 98 2.21 2.86 -1.98
N ILE A 99 1.20 3.73 -2.10
CA ILE A 99 1.07 4.67 -3.20
C ILE A 99 1.99 5.87 -2.98
N PRO A 100 2.91 6.18 -3.91
CA PRO A 100 3.76 7.35 -3.79
C PRO A 100 2.93 8.64 -3.91
N ALA A 101 3.20 9.61 -3.04
CA ALA A 101 2.45 10.88 -2.94
C ALA A 101 2.62 11.84 -4.14
N SER A 102 3.43 11.52 -5.16
CA SER A 102 3.81 12.48 -6.20
C SER A 102 3.54 12.04 -7.64
N LEU A 103 3.15 13.03 -8.45
CA LEU A 103 3.10 12.99 -9.91
C LEU A 103 4.55 13.04 -10.44
N MET A 104 5.21 11.90 -10.57
CA MET A 104 6.57 11.85 -11.13
C MET A 104 6.55 12.22 -12.62
N ARG A 105 7.43 13.17 -13.00
CA ARG A 105 7.80 13.41 -14.41
C ARG A 105 8.98 12.51 -14.76
N TYR A 106 8.80 11.66 -15.76
CA TYR A 106 9.88 10.85 -16.33
C TYR A 106 10.32 11.48 -17.65
N SER A 107 11.60 11.82 -17.77
CA SER A 107 12.25 12.15 -19.05
C SER A 107 13.09 10.94 -19.47
N MET A 108 12.71 10.30 -20.57
CA MET A 108 13.43 9.14 -21.12
C MET A 108 14.49 9.58 -22.14
N GLY A 109 15.27 10.62 -21.82
CA GLY A 109 16.35 11.13 -22.69
C GLY A 109 15.92 11.66 -24.06
N THR A 110 14.63 11.61 -24.39
CA THR A 110 14.02 12.08 -25.63
C THR A 110 13.18 13.32 -25.35
N THR A 111 12.75 14.03 -26.39
CA THR A 111 11.81 15.18 -26.29
C THR A 111 10.44 14.83 -25.69
N GLU A 112 10.22 13.56 -25.33
CA GLU A 112 9.00 13.04 -24.73
C GLU A 112 9.12 12.98 -23.21
N CYS A 113 8.29 13.77 -22.54
CA CYS A 113 8.16 13.73 -21.10
C CYS A 113 6.85 13.02 -20.76
N TRP A 114 6.87 12.14 -19.76
CA TRP A 114 5.67 11.47 -19.27
C TRP A 114 5.36 11.94 -17.86
N LYS A 115 4.09 12.20 -17.58
CA LYS A 115 3.60 12.51 -16.24
C LYS A 115 2.74 11.34 -15.78
N VAL A 116 3.08 10.74 -14.65
CA VAL A 116 2.16 9.81 -13.99
C VAL A 116 1.02 10.63 -13.41
N THR A 117 -0.22 10.30 -13.75
CA THR A 117 -1.43 10.99 -13.29
C THR A 117 -2.16 10.25 -12.19
N TYR A 118 -2.04 8.93 -12.15
CA TYR A 118 -2.70 8.09 -11.16
C TYR A 118 -1.89 6.83 -10.88
N TRP A 119 -1.97 6.38 -9.64
CA TRP A 119 -1.43 5.11 -9.16
C TRP A 119 -2.57 4.27 -8.62
N GLU A 120 -2.58 3.01 -9.03
CA GLU A 120 -3.51 2.00 -8.54
C GLU A 120 -2.74 0.81 -8.00
N ILE A 121 -3.29 0.17 -6.99
CA ILE A 121 -2.76 -1.08 -6.48
C ILE A 121 -3.43 -2.20 -7.27
N GLU A 122 -2.67 -2.88 -8.12
CA GLU A 122 -3.14 -4.05 -8.86
C GLU A 122 -3.35 -5.24 -7.92
N LYS A 123 -2.35 -5.48 -7.05
CA LYS A 123 -2.36 -6.63 -6.16
C LYS A 123 -1.53 -6.35 -4.92
N VAL A 124 -1.99 -6.86 -3.79
CA VAL A 124 -1.22 -6.96 -2.53
C VAL A 124 -1.35 -8.38 -2.01
N TRP A 125 -0.25 -8.98 -1.58
CA TRP A 125 -0.26 -10.32 -1.03
C TRP A 125 0.86 -10.54 -0.03
N ILE A 126 0.72 -11.59 0.78
CA ILE A 126 1.74 -12.08 1.70
C ILE A 126 1.98 -13.55 1.36
N GLU A 127 3.25 -13.97 1.44
CA GLU A 127 3.64 -15.37 1.25
C GLU A 127 3.30 -16.21 2.50
N ASP A 128 3.63 -15.69 3.69
CA ASP A 128 3.26 -16.28 4.98
C ASP A 128 1.91 -15.76 5.51
N THR A 129 0.85 -16.47 5.15
CA THR A 129 -0.53 -16.12 5.56
C THR A 129 -0.76 -16.28 7.06
N ALA A 130 -0.05 -17.18 7.73
CA ALA A 130 -0.17 -17.40 9.17
C ALA A 130 0.39 -16.18 9.94
N ARG A 131 1.59 -15.72 9.56
CA ARG A 131 2.18 -14.50 10.12
C ARG A 131 1.36 -13.25 9.79
N GLY A 132 0.80 -13.19 8.58
CA GLY A 132 -0.13 -12.13 8.19
C GLY A 132 -1.40 -12.09 9.05
N ALA A 133 -2.01 -13.25 9.32
CA ALA A 133 -3.19 -13.36 10.18
C ALA A 133 -2.89 -12.90 11.62
N LEU A 134 -1.75 -13.32 12.16
CA LEU A 134 -1.27 -12.87 13.48
C LEU A 134 -1.10 -11.34 13.52
N TYR A 135 -0.51 -10.76 12.48
CA TYR A 135 -0.35 -9.30 12.37
C TYR A 135 -1.72 -8.59 12.35
N CYS A 136 -2.69 -9.09 11.59
CA CYS A 136 -4.07 -8.56 11.58
C CYS A 136 -4.71 -8.63 12.96
N CYS A 137 -4.50 -9.69 13.74
CA CYS A 137 -5.05 -9.77 15.10
C CYS A 137 -4.41 -8.77 16.07
N LEU A 138 -3.14 -8.40 15.87
CA LEU A 138 -2.38 -7.54 16.78
C LEU A 138 -2.50 -6.04 16.45
N PHE A 139 -2.68 -5.70 15.19
CA PHE A 139 -2.63 -4.33 14.66
C PHE A 139 -3.83 -3.93 13.78
N GLY A 140 -4.81 -4.83 13.63
CA GLY A 140 -6.06 -4.59 12.90
C GLY A 140 -7.08 -3.79 13.68
#